data_AF-A0A0T9RAU5-F1
#
_entry.id   AF-A0A0T9RAU5-F1
#
_cell.length_a   1.000
_cell.length_b   1.000
_cell.length_c   1.000
_cell.angle_alpha   90.00
_cell.angle_beta   90.00
_cell.angle_gamma   90.00
#
_symmetry.space_group_name_H-M   'P 1'
#
loop_
_entity.id
_entity.type
_entity.pdbx_description
1 polymer ?
#
loop_
_entity_poly.entity_id
_entity_poly.type
_entity_poly.pdbx_seq_one_letter_code
_entity_poly.pdbx_strand_id
1 'polypeptide(L)'
;MELTDGYAQLLKNLLPRGPAWEGNDPLLLGFAPSYSRIHQRGDGLMVEIDPRTTTELIDRYEQLTGLPDSCAPAGVQTLSQRQQRLDAKNQYYRWD
;
A
#
# COMPACT_ATOMS: atom_id res chain seq x y z
N MET A 1 16.04 -5.47 -13.68
CA MET A 1 15.98 -4.01 -13.95
C MET A 1 15.31 -3.39 -12.75
N GLU A 2 15.95 -2.44 -12.10
CA GLU A 2 15.36 -1.72 -10.96
C GLU A 2 14.08 -1.02 -11.41
N LEU A 3 13.05 -0.93 -10.54
CA LEU A 3 11.75 -0.34 -10.88
C LEU A 3 11.89 1.08 -11.45
N THR A 4 12.80 1.88 -10.89
CA THR A 4 13.12 3.23 -11.37
C THR A 4 13.61 3.22 -12.82
N ASP A 5 14.51 2.31 -13.20
CA ASP A 5 15.00 2.22 -14.58
C ASP A 5 13.89 1.77 -15.53
N GLY A 6 13.02 0.88 -15.07
CA GLY A 6 11.83 0.46 -15.82
C GLY A 6 10.89 1.64 -16.09
N TYR A 7 10.60 2.46 -15.08
CA TYR A 7 9.78 3.65 -15.25
C TYR A 7 10.45 4.71 -16.12
N ALA A 8 11.77 4.90 -16.03
CA ALA A 8 12.51 5.77 -16.92
C ALA A 8 12.37 5.33 -18.38
N GLN A 9 12.45 4.02 -18.65
CA GLN A 9 12.25 3.49 -20.00
C GLN A 9 10.80 3.64 -20.48
N LEU A 10 9.81 3.39 -19.62
CA LEU A 10 8.40 3.59 -19.95
C LEU A 10 8.10 5.04 -20.31
N LEU A 11 8.65 6.00 -19.55
CA LEU A 11 8.48 7.43 -19.82
C LEU A 11 9.06 7.84 -21.18
N LYS A 12 10.26 7.35 -21.51
CA LYS A 12 10.86 7.57 -22.85
C LYS A 12 10.00 6.97 -23.97
N ASN A 13 9.41 5.80 -23.74
CA ASN A 13 8.59 5.11 -24.74
C ASN A 13 7.25 5.81 -25.02
N LEU A 14 6.79 6.69 -24.12
CA LEU A 14 5.56 7.47 -24.30
C LEU A 14 5.77 8.75 -25.13
N LEU A 15 7.02 9.14 -25.38
CA LEU A 15 7.32 10.31 -26.20
C LEU A 15 7.07 10.03 -27.69
N PRO A 16 6.67 11.05 -28.47
CA PRO A 16 6.69 10.95 -29.93
C PRO A 16 8.08 10.59 -30.44
N ARG A 17 8.15 9.92 -31.60
CA ARG A 17 9.43 9.68 -32.27
C ARG A 17 10.00 10.98 -32.84
N GLY A 18 11.32 11.11 -32.84
CA GLY A 18 12.04 12.19 -33.53
C GLY A 18 13.06 12.92 -32.65
N PRO A 19 13.89 13.80 -33.26
CA PRO A 19 15.07 14.36 -32.61
C PRO A 19 14.76 15.35 -31.49
N ALA A 20 13.54 15.86 -31.41
CA ALA A 20 13.10 16.73 -30.32
C ALA A 20 13.20 16.07 -28.93
N TRP A 21 13.21 14.74 -28.88
CA TRP A 21 13.23 13.92 -27.65
C TRP A 21 14.52 13.10 -27.52
N GLU A 22 15.52 13.39 -28.37
CA GLU A 22 16.83 12.74 -28.30
C GLU A 22 17.64 13.32 -27.13
N GLY A 23 18.31 12.44 -26.37
CA GLY A 23 19.22 12.84 -25.30
C GLY A 23 18.64 12.68 -23.89
N ASN A 24 19.24 13.40 -22.95
CA ASN A 24 18.89 13.34 -21.53
C ASN A 24 17.84 14.43 -21.21
N ASP A 25 16.70 14.02 -20.66
CA ASP A 25 15.66 14.91 -20.16
C ASP A 25 15.48 14.69 -18.64
N PRO A 26 16.19 15.47 -17.80
CA PRO A 26 16.10 15.32 -16.35
C PRO A 26 14.72 15.63 -15.77
N LEU A 27 13.92 16.47 -16.44
CA LEU A 27 12.56 16.77 -15.97
C LEU A 27 11.65 15.56 -16.18
N LEU A 28 11.70 14.95 -17.35
CA LEU A 28 10.95 13.73 -17.62
C LEU A 28 11.43 12.56 -16.76
N LEU A 29 12.74 12.35 -16.66
CA LEU A 29 13.30 11.22 -15.91
C LEU A 29 13.20 11.39 -14.39
N GLY A 30 13.06 12.64 -13.91
CA GLY A 30 12.81 12.95 -12.50
C GLY A 30 11.50 12.37 -11.96
N PHE A 31 10.55 12.00 -12.83
CA PHE A 31 9.31 11.33 -12.41
C PHE A 31 9.52 9.84 -12.09
N ALA A 32 10.51 9.17 -12.67
CA ALA A 32 10.70 7.73 -12.53
C ALA A 32 10.88 7.27 -11.07
N PRO A 33 11.70 7.93 -10.22
CA PRO A 33 11.80 7.58 -8.80
C PRO A 33 10.47 7.75 -8.05
N SER A 34 9.66 8.75 -8.42
CA SER A 34 8.35 8.98 -7.79
C SER A 34 7.35 7.87 -8.15
N TYR A 35 7.33 7.42 -9.40
CA TYR A 35 6.51 6.27 -9.80
C TYR A 35 6.97 4.96 -9.16
N SER A 36 8.29 4.75 -9.03
CA SER A 36 8.82 3.60 -8.28
C SER A 36 8.34 3.59 -6.83
N ARG A 37 8.37 4.74 -6.13
CA ARG A 37 7.86 4.83 -4.76
C ARG A 37 6.36 4.54 -4.67
N ILE A 38 5.56 5.06 -5.59
CA ILE A 38 4.11 4.80 -5.62
C ILE A 38 3.82 3.32 -5.91
N HIS A 39 4.54 2.70 -6.85
CA HIS A 39 4.43 1.27 -7.14
C HIS A 39 4.68 0.45 -5.88
N GLN A 40 5.80 0.69 -5.19
CA GLN A 40 6.15 -0.02 -3.96
C GLN A 40 5.13 0.19 -2.83
N ARG A 41 4.53 1.38 -2.74
CA ARG A 41 3.42 1.64 -1.81
C ARG A 41 2.17 0.85 -2.19
N GLY A 42 1.88 0.71 -3.48
CA GLY A 42 0.81 -0.16 -3.99
C GLY A 42 1.03 -1.63 -3.62
N ASP A 43 2.24 -2.14 -3.78
CA ASP A 43 2.60 -3.50 -3.34
C ASP A 43 2.45 -3.67 -1.82
N GLY A 44 2.84 -2.64 -1.05
CA GLY A 44 2.64 -2.61 0.40
C GLY A 44 1.16 -2.75 0.79
N LEU A 45 0.26 -2.06 0.08
CA LEU A 45 -1.18 -2.18 0.32
C LEU A 45 -1.73 -3.59 0.05
N MET A 46 -1.11 -4.37 -0.83
CA MET A 46 -1.54 -5.76 -1.07
C MET A 46 -1.37 -6.64 0.17
N VAL A 47 -0.38 -6.35 1.02
CA VAL A 47 -0.19 -7.03 2.32
C VAL A 47 -1.30 -6.66 3.31
N GLU A 48 -1.93 -5.50 3.16
CA GLU A 48 -3.02 -5.04 4.02
C GLU A 48 -4.40 -5.60 3.65
N ILE A 49 -4.49 -6.38 2.56
CA ILE A 49 -5.70 -7.15 2.24
C ILE A 49 -5.99 -8.17 3.35
N ASP A 50 -4.94 -8.72 3.97
CA ASP A 50 -5.10 -9.56 5.16
C ASP A 50 -5.22 -8.65 6.40
N PRO A 51 -6.40 -8.60 7.07
CA PRO A 51 -6.60 -7.74 8.22
C PRO A 51 -5.71 -8.11 9.42
N ARG A 52 -5.09 -9.29 9.41
CA ARG A 52 -4.15 -9.73 10.45
C ARG A 52 -2.81 -9.01 10.35
N THR A 53 -2.46 -8.50 9.17
CA THR A 53 -1.19 -7.83 8.88
C THR A 53 -1.36 -6.34 8.53
N THR A 54 -2.59 -5.83 8.52
CA THR A 54 -2.89 -4.42 8.24
C THR A 54 -2.26 -3.48 9.26
N THR A 55 -1.78 -2.32 8.79
CA THR A 55 -1.20 -1.28 9.64
C THR A 55 -1.84 0.07 9.33
N GLU A 56 -1.90 0.46 8.06
CA GLU A 56 -2.51 1.72 7.61
C GLU A 56 -4.04 1.62 7.53
N LEU A 57 -4.58 0.46 7.17
CA LEU A 57 -6.03 0.22 7.06
C LEU A 57 -6.68 -0.25 8.37
N ILE A 58 -5.95 -0.27 9.48
CA ILE A 58 -6.44 -0.86 10.73
C ILE A 58 -7.72 -0.19 11.25
N ASP A 59 -7.79 1.13 11.22
CA ASP A 59 -8.98 1.88 11.66
C ASP A 59 -10.21 1.53 10.80
N ARG A 60 -10.00 1.33 9.49
CA ARG A 60 -11.07 0.95 8.56
C ARG A 60 -11.58 -0.45 8.84
N TYR A 61 -10.70 -1.41 9.06
CA TYR A 61 -11.11 -2.78 9.39
C TYR A 61 -11.81 -2.85 10.75
N GLU A 62 -11.36 -2.09 11.75
CA GLU A 62 -12.04 -2.03 13.04
C GLU A 62 -13.45 -1.46 12.90
N GLN A 63 -13.62 -0.38 12.13
CA GLN A 63 -14.95 0.18 11.86
C GLN A 63 -15.88 -0.84 11.20
N LEU A 64 -15.41 -1.57 10.18
CA LEU A 64 -16.19 -2.59 9.47
C LEU A 64 -16.57 -3.78 10.35
N THR A 65 -15.74 -4.11 11.34
CA THR A 65 -15.92 -5.29 12.21
C THR A 65 -16.55 -4.93 13.57
N GLY A 66 -16.86 -3.65 13.80
CA GLY A 66 -17.46 -3.16 15.04
C GLY A 66 -16.50 -3.17 16.23
N LEU A 67 -15.20 -3.00 15.98
CA LEU A 67 -14.17 -2.83 17.00
C LEU A 67 -13.85 -1.34 17.22
N PRO A 68 -13.38 -0.96 18.43
CA PRO A 68 -13.36 -1.77 19.65
C PRO A 68 -14.78 -2.01 20.18
N ASP A 69 -15.07 -3.25 20.60
CA ASP A 69 -16.34 -3.63 21.23
C ASP A 69 -16.22 -3.64 22.77
N SER A 70 -17.30 -4.04 23.47
CA SER A 70 -17.33 -4.10 24.94
C SER A 70 -16.29 -5.05 25.55
N CYS A 71 -15.70 -5.94 24.75
CA CYS A 71 -14.64 -6.85 25.18
C CYS A 71 -13.25 -6.19 25.10
N ALA A 72 -13.16 -4.92 24.68
CA ALA A 72 -11.90 -4.18 24.59
C ALA A 72 -11.33 -3.86 25.99
N PRO A 73 -10.05 -4.19 26.26
CA PRO A 73 -9.42 -3.75 27.49
C PRO A 73 -9.37 -2.22 27.53
N ALA A 74 -9.57 -1.65 28.72
CA ALA A 74 -9.49 -0.21 28.90
C ALA A 74 -8.07 0.30 28.64
N GLY A 75 -7.95 1.49 28.05
CA GLY A 75 -6.68 2.14 27.77
C GLY A 75 -6.21 2.03 26.31
N VAL A 76 -4.96 2.44 26.08
CA VAL A 76 -4.34 2.43 24.75
C VAL A 76 -3.88 1.02 24.38
N GLN A 77 -4.31 0.53 23.22
CA GLN A 77 -3.87 -0.75 22.67
C GLN A 77 -2.70 -0.56 21.71
N THR A 78 -1.76 -1.49 21.71
CA THR A 78 -0.70 -1.55 20.70
C THR A 78 -1.27 -2.01 19.36
N LEU A 79 -0.56 -1.72 18.26
CA LEU A 79 -0.93 -2.18 16.92
C LEU A 79 -1.12 -3.71 16.87
N SER A 80 -0.19 -4.46 17.48
CA SER A 80 -0.25 -5.93 17.51
C SER A 80 -1.48 -6.44 18.27
N GLN A 81 -1.87 -5.81 19.38
CA GLN A 81 -3.09 -6.16 20.11
C GLN A 81 -4.35 -5.92 19.26
N ARG A 82 -4.39 -4.80 18.53
CA ARG A 82 -5.49 -4.47 17.62
C ARG A 82 -5.61 -5.48 16.47
N GLN A 83 -4.48 -5.84 15.84
CA GLN A 83 -4.42 -6.88 14.80
C GLN A 83 -4.91 -8.26 15.30
N GLN A 84 -4.51 -8.67 16.51
CA GLN A 84 -4.97 -9.93 17.11
C GLN A 84 -6.48 -9.96 17.33
N ARG A 85 -7.07 -8.84 17.77
CA ARG A 85 -8.52 -8.73 17.94
C ARG A 85 -9.26 -8.78 16.61
N LEU A 86 -8.73 -8.12 15.59
CA LEU A 86 -9.26 -8.20 14.23
C LEU A 86 -9.23 -9.64 13.68
N ASP A 87 -8.14 -10.37 13.88
CA ASP A 87 -8.05 -11.79 13.52
C ASP A 87 -9.14 -12.61 14.19
N ALA A 88 -9.26 -12.49 15.52
CA ALA A 88 -10.27 -13.20 16.30
C ALA A 88 -11.70 -12.90 15.80
N LYS A 89 -12.00 -11.65 15.46
CA LYS A 89 -13.31 -11.23 14.93
C LYS A 89 -13.57 -11.79 13.53
N ASN A 90 -12.58 -11.80 12.65
CA ASN A 90 -12.70 -12.34 11.29
C ASN A 90 -12.86 -13.86 11.25
N GLN A 91 -12.26 -14.58 12.20
CA GLN A 91 -12.45 -16.02 12.32
C GLN A 91 -13.88 -16.37 12.70
N TYR A 92 -14.54 -15.57 13.56
CA TYR A 92 -15.94 -15.76 13.93
C TYR A 92 -16.87 -15.71 12.71
N TYR A 93 -16.77 -14.66 11.88
CA TYR A 93 -17.62 -14.48 10.70
C TYR A 93 -17.33 -15.44 9.51
N ARG A 94 -16.23 -16.21 9.56
CA ARG A 94 -15.87 -17.13 8.46
C ARG A 94 -16.64 -18.46 8.52
N TRP A 95 -17.26 -18.79 9.66
CA TRP A 95 -17.90 -20.08 9.92
C TRP A 95 -19.40 -20.00 10.19
N ASP A 96 -20.01 -18.84 9.94
CA ASP A 96 -21.46 -18.60 9.87
C ASP A 96 -21.89 -18.50 8.39
#